data_AF-A0A8H7ALS2-F1
#
_entry.id   AF-A0A8H7ALS2-F1
#
_cell.length_a   1.000
_cell.length_b   1.000
_cell.length_c   1.000
_cell.angle_alpha   90.00
_cell.angle_beta   90.00
_cell.angle_gamma   90.00
#
_symmetry.space_group_name_H-M   'P 1'
#
loop_
_entity.id
_entity.type
_entity.pdbx_description
1 polymer ?
#
loop_
_entity_poly.entity_id
_entity_poly.type
_entity_poly.pdbx_seq_one_letter_code
_entity_poly.pdbx_strand_id
1 'polypeptide(L)'
;MLRITAQQQYLNDAKQRYQERCLKLVGKYPNLRNEDYKRWCPYPNPDSSRVACIQFSAHFPHAPVTVNRFNDADSLSTFLAEEPRPTDRRLFILESFNDKIRDLVSLKLDVDPQVFHRHTRVAIWESARTNAGNTPLLPSLIDSGRSWAMLYSQLIHLNLEKQEFTHRCLGSERHIASSRYDGKLDGVGSISCKISFSGTRRGQLGWDGM
;
A
#
# COMPACT_ATOMS: atom_id res chain seq x y z
N MET A 1 11.89 -10.70 37.20
CA MET A 1 10.62 -10.13 36.69
C MET A 1 10.94 -8.94 35.80
N LEU A 2 10.89 -9.10 34.48
CA LEU A 2 11.17 -8.04 33.52
C LEU A 2 9.97 -7.10 33.44
N ARG A 3 10.12 -5.85 33.87
CA ARG A 3 9.10 -4.80 33.67
C ARG A 3 9.01 -4.51 32.17
N ILE A 4 7.91 -4.92 31.55
CA ILE A 4 7.53 -4.49 30.21
C ILE A 4 7.32 -2.98 30.27
N THR A 5 8.05 -2.22 29.44
CA THR A 5 7.92 -0.76 29.37
C THR A 5 6.56 -0.39 28.74
N ALA A 6 6.02 0.79 29.07
CA ALA A 6 4.71 1.23 28.55
C ALA A 6 4.63 1.23 27.01
N GLN A 7 5.74 1.54 26.34
CA GLN A 7 5.86 1.47 24.88
C GLN A 7 5.77 0.04 24.35
N GLN A 8 6.36 -0.93 25.05
CA GLN A 8 6.30 -2.35 24.70
C GLN A 8 4.87 -2.88 24.86
N GLN A 9 4.16 -2.45 25.91
CA GLN A 9 2.76 -2.82 26.11
C GLN A 9 1.86 -2.25 25.00
N TYR A 10 2.03 -0.97 24.63
CA TYR A 10 1.30 -0.36 23.52
C TYR A 10 1.48 -1.13 22.20
N LEU A 11 2.72 -1.54 21.89
CA LEU A 11 3.03 -2.31 20.69
C LEU A 11 2.35 -3.69 20.71
N ASN A 12 2.32 -4.35 21.86
CA ASN A 12 1.62 -5.63 22.01
C ASN A 12 0.11 -5.47 21.76
N ASP A 13 -0.51 -4.44 22.34
CA ASP A 13 -1.94 -4.16 22.17
C ASP A 13 -2.26 -3.77 20.72
N ALA A 14 -1.42 -2.97 20.07
CA ALA A 14 -1.56 -2.63 18.65
C ALA A 14 -1.46 -3.86 17.75
N LYS A 15 -0.51 -4.77 18.05
CA LYS A 15 -0.35 -6.03 17.32
C LYS A 15 -1.57 -6.92 17.46
N GLN A 16 -2.10 -7.07 18.66
CA GLN A 16 -3.31 -7.85 18.89
C GLN A 16 -4.52 -7.26 18.12
N ARG A 17 -4.74 -5.95 18.21
CA ARG A 17 -5.82 -5.28 17.45
C ARG A 17 -5.69 -5.47 15.95
N TYR A 18 -4.48 -5.38 15.41
CA TYR A 18 -4.23 -5.61 13.99
C TYR A 18 -4.52 -7.05 13.58
N GLN A 19 -4.09 -8.03 14.38
CA GLN A 19 -4.40 -9.45 14.17
C GLN A 19 -5.91 -9.72 14.18
N GLU A 20 -6.65 -9.14 15.11
CA GLU A 20 -8.12 -9.25 15.14
C GLU A 20 -8.77 -8.68 13.87
N ARG A 21 -8.27 -7.55 13.35
CA ARG A 21 -8.75 -6.99 12.06
C ARG A 21 -8.42 -7.91 10.89
N CYS A 22 -7.23 -8.51 10.85
CA CYS A 22 -6.88 -9.52 9.84
C CYS A 22 -7.82 -10.72 9.91
N LEU A 23 -8.14 -11.23 11.10
CA LEU A 23 -9.08 -12.33 11.29
C LEU A 23 -10.49 -11.97 10.82
N LYS A 24 -10.97 -10.75 11.12
CA LYS A 24 -12.26 -10.25 10.61
C LYS A 24 -12.28 -10.16 9.09
N LEU A 25 -11.19 -9.66 8.48
CA LEU A 25 -11.06 -9.56 7.03
C LEU A 25 -11.11 -10.95 6.37
N VAL A 26 -10.38 -11.93 6.92
CA VAL A 26 -10.40 -13.32 6.46
C VAL A 26 -11.76 -13.99 6.72
N GLY A 27 -12.42 -13.67 7.83
CA GLY A 27 -13.78 -14.14 8.12
C GLY A 27 -14.79 -13.65 7.08
N LYS A 28 -14.68 -12.39 6.66
CA LYS A 28 -15.50 -11.79 5.59
C LYS A 28 -15.15 -12.34 4.20
N TYR A 29 -13.87 -12.62 3.95
CA TYR A 29 -13.36 -13.11 2.68
C TYR A 29 -12.50 -14.37 2.90
N PRO A 30 -13.13 -15.56 3.05
CA PRO A 30 -12.41 -16.80 3.39
C PRO A 30 -11.37 -17.23 2.36
N ASN A 31 -11.55 -16.82 1.10
CA ASN A 31 -10.62 -17.07 0.01
C ASN A 31 -9.25 -16.38 0.21
N LEU A 32 -9.14 -15.40 1.10
CA LEU A 32 -7.85 -14.78 1.46
C LEU A 32 -6.90 -15.71 2.21
N ARG A 33 -7.37 -16.88 2.65
CA ARG A 33 -6.52 -17.93 3.24
C ARG A 33 -5.66 -18.65 2.21
N ASN A 34 -6.06 -18.59 0.94
CA ASN A 34 -5.38 -19.29 -0.13
C ASN A 34 -4.24 -18.42 -0.66
N GLU A 35 -3.15 -19.05 -1.08
CA GLU A 35 -2.08 -18.34 -1.79
C GLU A 35 -2.63 -17.65 -3.05
N ASP A 36 -2.10 -16.46 -3.31
CA ASP A 36 -2.40 -15.75 -4.55
C ASP A 36 -1.55 -16.35 -5.67
N TYR A 37 -2.03 -17.45 -6.24
CA TYR A 37 -1.40 -18.23 -7.31
C TYR A 37 -1.15 -17.44 -8.61
N LYS A 38 -1.64 -16.19 -8.67
CA LYS A 38 -1.40 -15.27 -9.79
C LYS A 38 -0.19 -14.34 -9.56
N ARG A 39 0.47 -14.39 -8.40
CA ARG A 39 1.75 -13.70 -8.18
C ARG A 39 2.84 -14.39 -8.98
N TRP A 40 3.54 -13.63 -9.83
CA TRP A 40 4.53 -14.18 -10.74
C TRP A 40 5.91 -13.81 -10.20
N CYS A 41 6.44 -14.62 -9.28
CA CYS A 41 7.67 -14.41 -8.51
C CYS A 41 7.57 -13.37 -7.36
N PRO A 42 8.48 -13.40 -6.36
CA PRO A 42 8.50 -12.40 -5.31
C PRO A 42 8.98 -11.05 -5.85
N TYR A 43 8.50 -9.95 -5.25
CA TYR A 43 8.94 -8.58 -5.53
C TYR A 43 10.46 -8.56 -5.77
N PRO A 44 10.93 -8.05 -6.93
CA PRO A 44 12.32 -8.24 -7.38
C PRO A 44 13.35 -7.45 -6.56
N ASN A 45 12.94 -6.81 -5.47
CA ASN A 45 13.85 -6.34 -4.45
C ASN A 45 13.10 -6.27 -3.10
N PRO A 46 13.07 -7.35 -2.30
CA PRO A 46 12.46 -7.32 -0.96
C PRO A 46 13.17 -6.34 -0.02
N ASP A 47 14.35 -5.87 -0.39
CA ASP A 47 15.18 -5.00 0.44
C ASP A 47 15.10 -3.52 0.02
N SER A 48 14.49 -3.18 -1.14
CA SER A 48 14.27 -1.79 -1.51
C SER A 48 12.84 -1.33 -1.19
N SER A 49 12.76 -0.39 -0.27
CA SER A 49 11.52 0.30 0.09
C SER A 49 11.80 1.78 0.17
N ARG A 50 10.93 2.60 -0.41
CA ARG A 50 11.05 4.06 -0.34
C ARG A 50 9.83 4.62 0.35
N VAL A 51 10.05 5.18 1.52
CA VAL A 51 9.00 5.86 2.29
C VAL A 51 9.37 7.33 2.41
N ALA A 52 8.42 8.21 2.13
CA ALA A 52 8.55 9.64 2.45
C ALA A 52 7.48 10.02 3.46
N CYS A 53 7.81 10.88 4.43
CA CYS A 53 6.87 11.48 5.36
C CYS A 53 6.91 13.00 5.19
N ILE A 54 5.79 13.57 4.78
CA ILE A 54 5.56 15.02 4.70
C ILE A 54 4.84 15.43 5.98
N GLN A 55 5.49 16.20 6.84
CA GLN A 55 4.89 16.68 8.08
C GLN A 55 4.45 18.14 7.93
N PHE A 56 3.20 18.40 8.29
CA PHE A 56 2.63 19.73 8.38
C PHE A 56 2.56 20.10 9.86
N SER A 57 3.27 21.17 10.22
CA SER A 57 3.26 21.70 11.58
C SER A 57 1.89 22.30 11.94
N ALA A 58 1.59 22.33 13.23
CA ALA A 58 0.34 22.83 13.82
C ALA A 58 -0.03 24.26 13.41
N HIS A 59 0.94 25.06 12.96
CA HIS A 59 0.74 26.46 12.52
C HIS A 59 0.69 26.61 10.99
N PHE A 60 0.38 25.54 10.26
CA PHE A 60 0.08 25.61 8.82
C PHE A 60 -1.07 26.62 8.58
N PRO A 61 -0.96 27.54 7.60
CA PRO A 61 -0.02 27.53 6.47
C PRO A 61 1.34 28.24 6.69
N HIS A 62 1.57 28.88 7.85
CA HIS A 62 2.75 29.73 8.04
C HIS A 62 4.00 28.99 8.55
N ALA A 63 3.86 27.73 8.94
CA ALA A 63 4.98 26.90 9.38
C ALA A 63 5.59 26.09 8.23
N PRO A 64 6.90 25.80 8.27
CA PRO A 64 7.57 25.01 7.26
C PRO A 64 7.00 23.59 7.20
N VAL A 65 6.85 23.09 5.97
CA VAL A 65 6.60 21.67 5.70
C VAL A 65 7.94 20.95 5.72
N THR A 66 8.05 19.88 6.51
CA THR A 66 9.26 19.04 6.54
C THR A 66 9.03 17.77 5.75
N VAL A 67 10.08 17.28 5.07
CA VAL A 67 10.04 16.05 4.28
C VAL A 67 11.16 15.14 4.76
N ASN A 68 10.79 14.01 5.34
CA ASN A 68 11.71 12.95 5.74
C ASN A 68 11.64 11.81 4.74
N ARG A 69 12.78 11.23 4.36
CA ARG A 69 12.85 10.08 3.44
C ARG A 69 13.56 8.92 4.11
N PHE A 70 13.01 7.72 3.95
CA PHE A 70 13.48 6.49 4.56
C PHE A 70 13.68 5.44 3.47
N ASN A 71 14.85 4.81 3.46
CA ASN A 71 15.21 3.76 2.52
C ASN A 71 15.23 2.36 3.17
N ASP A 72 15.03 2.30 4.49
CA ASP A 72 15.11 1.09 5.30
C ASP A 72 14.08 1.13 6.45
N ALA A 73 13.79 -0.04 7.02
CA ALA A 73 12.77 -0.18 8.07
C ALA A 73 13.23 0.35 9.43
N ASP A 74 14.54 0.37 9.71
CA ASP A 74 15.08 0.74 11.02
C ASP A 74 15.05 2.26 11.22
N SER A 75 15.41 3.03 10.18
CA SER A 75 15.28 4.49 10.18
C SER A 75 13.83 4.94 10.28
N LEU A 76 12.92 4.29 9.54
CA LEU A 76 11.48 4.55 9.67
C LEU A 76 10.96 4.17 11.06
N SER A 77 11.40 3.05 11.62
CA SER A 77 10.99 2.59 12.96
C SER A 77 11.40 3.59 14.03
N THR A 78 12.63 4.10 13.94
CA THR A 78 13.15 5.14 14.84
C THR A 78 12.31 6.41 14.75
N PHE A 79 11.99 6.86 13.54
CA PHE A 79 11.11 8.01 13.33
C PHE A 79 9.69 7.80 13.86
N LEU A 80 9.13 6.59 13.70
CA LEU A 80 7.81 6.21 14.22
C LEU A 80 7.82 5.83 15.72
N ALA A 81 8.98 5.87 16.37
CA ALA A 81 9.08 5.70 17.82
C ALA A 81 8.75 7.00 18.56
N GLU A 82 8.97 8.14 17.92
CA GLU A 82 8.59 9.46 18.44
C GLU A 82 7.07 9.65 18.33
N GLU A 83 6.42 9.94 19.46
CA GLU A 83 5.00 10.26 19.44
C GLU A 83 4.78 11.66 18.81
N PRO A 84 3.95 11.76 17.77
CA PRO A 84 3.61 13.05 17.19
C PRO A 84 2.80 13.89 18.18
N ARG A 85 2.88 15.21 18.07
CA ARG A 85 2.02 16.09 18.86
C ARG A 85 0.55 15.91 18.44
N PRO A 86 -0.43 16.16 19.33
CA PRO A 86 -1.87 16.03 19.02
C PRO A 86 -2.39 16.88 17.85
N THR A 87 -1.57 17.80 17.34
CA THR A 87 -1.84 18.73 16.25
C THR A 87 -0.99 18.48 15.01
N ASP A 88 0.00 17.58 15.07
CA ASP A 88 0.85 17.26 13.93
C ASP A 88 0.04 16.48 12.88
N ARG A 89 0.31 16.78 11.62
CA ARG A 89 -0.34 16.16 10.47
C ARG A 89 0.74 15.56 9.59
N ARG A 90 0.66 14.27 9.26
CA ARG A 90 1.73 13.56 8.57
C ARG A 90 1.17 12.77 7.40
N LEU A 91 1.69 13.01 6.20
CA LEU A 91 1.37 12.23 5.00
C LEU A 91 2.56 11.33 4.66
N PHE A 92 2.33 10.02 4.73
CA PHE A 92 3.29 9.00 4.34
C PHE A 92 3.05 8.59 2.90
N ILE A 93 4.10 8.53 2.09
CA ILE A 93 4.06 8.04 0.71
C ILE A 93 4.94 6.80 0.68
N LEU A 94 4.33 5.65 0.38
CA LEU A 94 5.02 4.36 0.31
C LEU A 94 5.14 3.94 -1.15
N GLU A 95 6.36 3.92 -1.68
CA GLU A 95 6.67 3.40 -3.00
C GLU A 95 7.28 2.02 -2.87
N SER A 96 6.50 1.00 -3.23
CA SER A 96 6.82 -0.42 -3.03
C SER A 96 7.05 -0.76 -1.55
N PHE A 97 6.27 -1.69 -1.01
CA PHE A 97 6.47 -2.11 0.38
C PHE A 97 6.92 -3.56 0.44
N ASN A 98 8.03 -3.78 1.14
CA ASN A 98 8.35 -5.09 1.66
C ASN A 98 7.52 -5.38 2.91
N ASP A 99 7.51 -6.64 3.34
CA ASP A 99 6.71 -7.08 4.49
C ASP A 99 7.06 -6.32 5.78
N LYS A 100 8.33 -5.95 5.97
CA LYS A 100 8.79 -5.21 7.17
C LYS A 100 8.18 -3.81 7.26
N ILE A 101 8.24 -3.03 6.18
CA ILE A 101 7.65 -1.67 6.13
C ILE A 101 6.13 -1.75 6.24
N ARG A 102 5.51 -2.70 5.53
CA ARG A 102 4.06 -2.93 5.64
C ARG A 102 3.67 -3.15 7.08
N ASP A 103 4.31 -4.10 7.76
CA ASP A 103 3.94 -4.47 9.13
C ASP A 103 4.21 -3.32 10.10
N LEU A 104 5.33 -2.62 9.95
CA LEU A 104 5.67 -1.44 10.76
C LEU A 104 4.62 -0.34 10.62
N VAL A 105 4.29 0.04 9.39
CA VAL A 105 3.33 1.12 9.10
C VAL A 105 1.91 0.70 9.48
N SER A 106 1.55 -0.56 9.24
CA SER A 106 0.26 -1.13 9.66
C SER A 106 0.02 -0.93 11.16
N LEU A 107 1.02 -1.29 11.96
CA LEU A 107 0.94 -1.23 13.41
C LEU A 107 1.02 0.20 13.94
N LYS A 108 1.96 0.99 13.43
CA LYS A 108 2.23 2.34 13.96
C LYS A 108 1.17 3.36 13.53
N LEU A 109 0.67 3.26 12.31
CA LEU A 109 -0.32 4.20 11.76
C LEU A 109 -1.78 3.70 11.88
N ASP A 110 -1.98 2.52 12.47
CA ASP A 110 -3.29 1.88 12.63
C ASP A 110 -4.04 1.66 11.30
N VAL A 111 -3.30 1.32 10.24
CA VAL A 111 -3.86 1.12 8.90
C VAL A 111 -4.74 -0.12 8.87
N ASP A 112 -5.88 -0.05 8.16
CA ASP A 112 -6.73 -1.22 7.96
C ASP A 112 -6.02 -2.26 7.07
N PRO A 113 -5.93 -3.54 7.47
CA PRO A 113 -5.32 -4.60 6.65
C PRO A 113 -5.90 -4.69 5.23
N GLN A 114 -7.17 -4.31 5.04
CA GLN A 114 -7.82 -4.28 3.74
C GLN A 114 -7.12 -3.33 2.76
N VAL A 115 -6.48 -2.27 3.24
CA VAL A 115 -5.72 -1.32 2.40
C VAL A 115 -4.58 -2.04 1.70
N PHE A 116 -3.73 -2.75 2.44
CA PHE A 116 -2.60 -3.48 1.87
C PHE A 116 -3.05 -4.69 1.06
N HIS A 117 -4.07 -5.41 1.54
CA HIS A 117 -4.64 -6.51 0.78
C HIS A 117 -5.15 -6.04 -0.59
N ARG A 118 -5.87 -4.91 -0.63
CA ARG A 118 -6.29 -4.32 -1.91
C ARG A 118 -5.07 -3.83 -2.68
N HIS A 119 -4.14 -3.12 -2.08
CA HIS A 119 -3.01 -2.51 -2.80
C HIS A 119 -2.10 -3.55 -3.48
N THR A 120 -1.77 -4.65 -2.78
CA THR A 120 -0.94 -5.74 -3.31
C THR A 120 -1.61 -6.55 -4.42
N ARG A 121 -2.93 -6.43 -4.60
CA ARG A 121 -3.63 -7.08 -5.70
C ARG A 121 -3.32 -6.35 -7.01
N VAL A 122 -2.33 -6.87 -7.73
CA VAL A 122 -2.14 -6.62 -9.15
C VAL A 122 -3.14 -7.52 -9.87
N ALA A 123 -4.30 -6.98 -10.23
CA ALA A 123 -5.27 -7.76 -10.99
C ALA A 123 -4.68 -8.04 -12.38
N ILE A 124 -4.06 -9.22 -12.53
CA ILE A 124 -3.96 -9.85 -13.84
C ILE A 124 -5.40 -10.12 -14.26
N TRP A 125 -5.83 -9.52 -15.37
CA TRP A 125 -7.14 -9.69 -16.00
C TRP A 125 -7.87 -10.95 -15.55
N GLU A 126 -8.82 -10.79 -14.62
CA GLU A 126 -9.62 -11.92 -14.16
C GLU A 126 -10.71 -12.17 -15.18
N SER A 127 -10.47 -13.14 -16.06
CA SER A 127 -11.52 -13.67 -16.91
C SER A 127 -12.49 -14.49 -16.04
N ALA A 128 -13.76 -14.08 -16.05
CA ALA A 128 -14.86 -14.82 -15.41
C ALA A 128 -14.98 -16.28 -15.91
N ARG A 129 -14.37 -16.59 -17.07
CA ARG A 129 -14.46 -17.91 -17.72
C ARG A 129 -13.38 -18.90 -17.28
N THR A 130 -12.27 -18.44 -16.71
CA THR A 130 -11.12 -19.34 -16.50
C THR A 130 -10.45 -19.26 -15.15
N ASN A 131 -10.58 -18.17 -14.38
CA ASN A 131 -9.87 -18.04 -13.09
C ASN A 131 -10.48 -16.93 -12.24
N ALA A 132 -11.62 -17.20 -11.58
CA ALA A 132 -12.04 -16.37 -10.46
C ALA A 132 -10.97 -16.48 -9.37
N GLY A 133 -10.13 -15.45 -9.21
CA GLY A 133 -9.13 -15.43 -8.14
C GLY A 133 -9.79 -15.25 -6.78
N ASN A 134 -9.00 -14.96 -5.75
CA ASN A 134 -9.50 -14.70 -4.39
C ASN A 134 -10.21 -13.33 -4.28
N THR A 135 -11.02 -12.96 -5.27
CA THR A 135 -11.58 -11.62 -5.43
C THR A 135 -12.89 -11.47 -4.67
N PRO A 136 -12.95 -10.52 -3.73
CA PRO A 136 -14.22 -10.09 -3.15
C PRO A 136 -15.19 -9.71 -4.28
N LEU A 137 -16.39 -10.30 -4.28
CA LEU A 137 -17.43 -10.06 -5.29
C LEU A 137 -17.82 -8.58 -5.39
N LEU A 138 -17.61 -7.79 -4.33
CA LEU A 138 -17.77 -6.35 -4.31
C LEU A 138 -16.71 -5.72 -3.38
N PRO A 139 -16.00 -4.65 -3.79
CA PRO A 139 -15.11 -3.91 -2.93
C PRO A 139 -15.92 -3.01 -1.97
N SER A 140 -16.80 -3.60 -1.16
CA SER A 140 -17.34 -2.91 0.01
C SER A 140 -16.17 -2.72 0.97
N LEU A 141 -15.69 -1.49 1.10
CA LEU A 141 -14.76 -1.10 2.15
C LEU A 141 -15.35 -1.52 3.50
N ILE A 142 -14.54 -2.08 4.38
CA ILE A 142 -14.94 -2.31 5.78
C ILE A 142 -15.22 -0.95 6.44
N ASP A 143 -14.41 0.07 6.09
CA ASP A 143 -14.61 1.46 6.47
C ASP A 143 -14.23 2.40 5.31
N SER A 144 -15.24 2.90 4.58
CA SER A 144 -15.03 3.84 3.47
C SER A 144 -14.68 5.26 3.91
N GLY A 145 -14.88 5.59 5.19
CA GLY A 145 -14.50 6.89 5.74
C GLY A 145 -13.00 6.98 6.03
N ARG A 146 -12.33 5.84 6.23
CA ARG A 146 -10.90 5.78 6.56
C ARG A 146 -9.99 5.38 5.42
N SER A 147 -10.50 4.67 4.42
CA SER A 147 -9.67 4.19 3.32
C SER A 147 -10.42 4.12 2.01
N TRP A 148 -9.68 4.35 0.92
CA TRP A 148 -10.20 4.18 -0.44
C TRP A 148 -9.05 3.85 -1.38
N ALA A 149 -9.38 3.36 -2.57
CA ALA A 149 -8.37 3.08 -3.60
C ALA A 149 -8.91 3.53 -4.95
N MET A 150 -8.03 4.14 -5.73
CA MET A 150 -8.31 4.54 -7.11
C MET A 150 -7.49 3.69 -8.06
N LEU A 151 -8.17 3.20 -9.08
CA LEU A 151 -7.58 2.53 -10.23
C LEU A 151 -7.69 3.49 -11.41
N TYR A 152 -6.58 3.71 -12.11
CA TYR A 152 -6.56 4.56 -13.30
C TYR A 152 -5.60 3.96 -14.33
N SER A 153 -5.85 4.22 -15.61
CA SER A 153 -4.94 3.80 -16.67
C SER A 153 -4.00 4.93 -17.02
N GLN A 154 -2.71 4.65 -17.08
CA GLN A 154 -1.70 5.56 -17.58
C GLN A 154 -1.24 5.09 -18.96
N LEU A 155 -1.28 6.00 -19.93
CA LEU A 155 -0.69 5.76 -21.25
C LEU A 155 0.79 6.10 -21.19
N ILE A 156 1.60 5.22 -21.77
CA ILE A 156 3.05 5.39 -21.86
C ILE A 156 3.51 5.07 -23.28
N HIS A 157 4.62 5.66 -23.69
CA HIS A 157 5.30 5.30 -24.92
C HIS A 157 6.31 4.18 -24.65
N LEU A 158 6.16 3.06 -25.34
CA LEU A 158 7.00 1.87 -25.24
C LEU A 158 8.13 1.96 -26.28
N ASN A 159 9.28 2.48 -25.84
CA ASN A 159 10.52 2.46 -26.63
C ASN A 159 11.25 1.11 -26.43
N LEU A 160 10.60 0.01 -26.82
CA LEU A 160 11.16 -1.34 -26.68
C LEU A 160 11.65 -1.86 -28.03
N GLU A 161 12.81 -2.51 -28.05
CA GLU A 161 13.39 -3.15 -29.24
C GLU A 161 12.46 -4.23 -29.81
N LYS A 162 11.76 -4.94 -28.92
CA LYS A 162 10.74 -5.94 -29.27
C LYS A 162 9.38 -5.49 -28.75
N GLN A 163 8.46 -5.23 -29.68
CA GLN A 163 7.07 -4.90 -29.38
C GLN A 163 6.28 -6.20 -29.22
N GLU A 164 5.61 -6.37 -28.08
CA GLU A 164 4.70 -7.48 -27.81
C GLU A 164 3.33 -6.91 -27.42
N PHE A 165 2.28 -7.71 -27.51
CA PHE A 165 0.94 -7.25 -27.11
C PHE A 165 0.85 -7.03 -25.59
N THR A 166 1.65 -7.76 -24.82
CA THR A 166 1.65 -7.73 -23.37
C THR A 166 3.06 -7.61 -22.86
N HIS A 167 3.34 -6.56 -22.09
CA HIS A 167 4.60 -6.42 -21.35
C HIS A 167 4.34 -6.48 -19.85
N ARG A 168 5.40 -6.70 -19.07
CA ARG A 168 5.36 -6.63 -17.61
C ARG A 168 6.53 -5.80 -17.10
N CYS A 169 6.26 -4.90 -16.16
CA CYS A 169 7.32 -4.16 -15.50
C CYS A 169 8.12 -5.08 -14.56
N LEU A 170 9.41 -5.25 -14.84
CA LEU A 170 10.35 -5.79 -13.87
C LEU A 170 10.38 -4.83 -12.68
N GLY A 171 9.92 -5.26 -11.50
CA GLY A 171 9.77 -4.39 -10.33
C GLY A 171 8.42 -4.52 -9.66
N SER A 172 7.39 -4.27 -10.45
CA SER A 172 6.03 -4.12 -9.95
C SER A 172 5.06 -5.17 -10.48
N GLU A 173 5.53 -6.03 -11.40
CA GLU A 173 4.73 -7.02 -12.14
C GLU A 173 3.51 -6.43 -12.86
N ARG A 174 3.44 -5.10 -12.96
CA ARG A 174 2.33 -4.42 -13.60
C ARG A 174 2.30 -4.79 -15.06
N HIS A 175 1.13 -5.23 -15.49
CA HIS A 175 0.86 -5.55 -16.87
C HIS A 175 0.71 -4.27 -17.68
N ILE A 176 1.37 -4.24 -18.84
CA ILE A 176 1.23 -3.20 -19.84
C ILE A 176 0.56 -3.85 -21.04
N ALA A 177 -0.62 -3.37 -21.40
CA ALA A 177 -1.28 -3.76 -22.63
C ALA A 177 -0.89 -2.79 -23.74
N SER A 178 -0.27 -3.29 -24.80
CA SER A 178 0.10 -2.47 -25.95
C SER A 178 -1.11 -2.21 -26.84
N SER A 179 -1.27 -0.99 -27.33
CA SER A 179 -2.28 -0.66 -28.32
C SER A 179 -1.86 -1.10 -29.72
N ARG A 180 -2.86 -1.20 -30.60
CA ARG A 180 -2.67 -1.48 -32.01
C ARG A 180 -3.37 -0.42 -32.83
N TYR A 181 -2.71 0.00 -33.89
CA TYR A 181 -3.28 0.80 -34.96
C TYR A 181 -3.08 0.07 -36.28
N ASP A 182 -4.16 -0.15 -37.02
CA ASP A 182 -4.15 -0.88 -38.29
C ASP A 182 -3.46 -2.27 -38.21
N GLY A 183 -3.79 -3.03 -37.15
CA GLY A 183 -3.24 -4.36 -36.91
C GLY A 183 -1.77 -4.40 -36.45
N LYS A 184 -1.08 -3.27 -36.41
CA LYS A 184 0.33 -3.14 -35.98
C LYS A 184 0.40 -2.53 -34.59
N LEU A 185 1.43 -2.90 -33.82
CA LEU A 185 1.70 -2.26 -32.53
C LEU A 185 2.18 -0.83 -32.79
N ASP A 186 1.56 0.14 -32.13
CA ASP A 186 1.78 1.58 -32.33
C ASP A 186 2.79 2.18 -31.34
N GLY A 187 3.42 1.34 -30.53
CA GLY A 187 4.39 1.76 -29.51
C GLY A 187 3.74 2.44 -28.32
N VAL A 188 2.41 2.47 -28.19
CA VAL A 188 1.72 2.99 -27.02
C VAL A 188 1.29 1.83 -26.12
N GLY A 189 1.53 1.97 -24.83
CA GLY A 189 1.15 1.01 -23.80
C GLY A 189 0.20 1.62 -22.79
N SER A 190 -0.74 0.83 -22.29
CA SER A 190 -1.62 1.18 -21.17
C SER A 190 -1.22 0.38 -19.93
N ILE A 191 -0.90 1.09 -18.85
CA ILE A 191 -0.60 0.51 -17.54
C ILE A 191 -1.76 0.78 -16.61
N SER A 192 -2.29 -0.27 -15.97
CA SER A 192 -3.21 -0.09 -14.84
C SER A 192 -2.45 0.32 -13.60
N CYS A 193 -2.69 1.54 -13.14
CA CYS A 193 -2.13 2.09 -11.94
C CYS A 193 -3.13 2.05 -10.79
N LYS A 194 -2.59 1.90 -9.58
CA LYS A 194 -3.36 1.88 -8.34
C LYS A 194 -2.73 2.79 -7.31
N ILE A 195 -3.57 3.61 -6.69
CA ILE A 195 -3.23 4.36 -5.48
C ILE A 195 -4.22 3.91 -4.40
N SER A 196 -3.74 3.76 -3.17
CA SER A 196 -4.56 3.39 -2.02
C SER A 196 -4.28 4.39 -0.92
N PHE A 197 -5.34 4.89 -0.32
CA PHE A 197 -5.30 5.89 0.72
C PHE A 197 -5.85 5.31 2.01
N SER A 198 -5.23 5.68 3.13
CA SER A 198 -5.68 5.41 4.48
C SER A 198 -5.47 6.64 5.36
N GLY A 199 -6.39 6.90 6.27
CA GLY A 199 -6.29 8.02 7.21
C GLY A 199 -6.72 7.64 8.61
N THR A 200 -5.95 8.08 9.60
CA THR A 200 -6.22 7.89 11.02
C THR A 200 -6.12 9.24 11.74
N ARG A 201 -7.20 9.64 12.42
CA ARG A 201 -7.20 10.85 13.26
C ARG A 201 -6.28 10.67 14.47
N ARG A 202 -5.52 11.70 14.80
CA ARG A 202 -4.64 11.77 15.99
C ARG A 202 -5.00 12.97 16.84
N GLY A 203 -5.27 12.75 18.12
CA GLY A 203 -5.54 13.83 19.07
C GLY A 203 -6.68 14.76 18.62
N GLN A 204 -6.50 16.07 18.88
CA GLN A 204 -7.54 17.07 18.62
C GLN A 204 -7.67 17.40 17.12
N LEU A 205 -6.55 17.69 16.45
CA LEU A 205 -6.51 18.18 15.05
C LEU A 205 -5.44 17.49 14.19
N GLY A 206 -4.71 16.53 14.74
CA GLY A 206 -3.69 15.77 14.05
C GLY A 206 -4.26 14.62 13.23
N TRP A 207 -3.46 14.12 12.30
CA TRP A 207 -3.78 12.92 11.53
C TRP A 207 -2.53 12.30 10.93
N ASP A 208 -2.58 10.98 10.74
CA ASP A 208 -1.66 10.24 9.91
C ASP A 208 -2.41 9.80 8.65
N GLY A 209 -1.86 10.13 7.48
CA GLY A 209 -2.37 9.73 6.18
C GLY A 209 -1.32 8.88 5.46
N MET A 210 -1.77 7.93 4.65
CA MET A 210 -0.95 7.06 3.83
C MET A 210 -1.58 6.92 2.45
#